data_AF-A0AA92C7I1-F1
#
_entry.id   AF-A0AA92C7I1-F1
#
_cell.length_a   1.000
_cell.length_b   1.000
_cell.length_c   1.000
_cell.angle_alpha   90.00
_cell.angle_beta   90.00
_cell.angle_gamma   90.00
#
_symmetry.space_group_name_H-M   'P 1'
#
loop_
_entity.id
_entity.type
_entity.pdbx_description
1 polymer ?
#
loop_
_entity_poly.entity_id
_entity_poly.type
_entity_poly.pdbx_seq_one_letter_code
_entity_poly.pdbx_strand_id
1 'polypeptide(L)'
;MGGLLERVAALQDVTPVLIALYDTEDRVRYANRAFREAFHLSEDSFPTWAEIIRLNYQNRQGLIINTRDFEAWLLSAQSRRGKQAFRGLELDMHDGRWIWMTETVETDGWMLCVGTDITALRQNQRSLRQDRDLALRAAQTDELTGTSNRRFVFARLAAHAENVDKDIEPPFGVSIIDIDLFKGVNDRFGHQGGDAVLRDFVKLAHSTIRRPDYFGRVGGEEFMLVMPRTGLEECASIVGRILEKAAESRPFADHPEFSYSCSAGIALYKAGEGSNELYHRADRALYLAKQNGRARLEWIVN
;
A
#
# COMPACT_ATOMS: atom_id res chain seq x y z
N MET A 1 -2.98 -33.63 14.71
CA MET A 1 -3.41 -32.53 13.82
C MET A 1 -3.03 -32.72 12.35
N GLY A 2 -1.93 -33.41 12.00
CA GLY A 2 -1.48 -33.60 10.60
C GLY A 2 -2.58 -34.06 9.61
N GLY A 3 -3.28 -35.17 9.92
CA GLY A 3 -4.31 -35.68 9.01
C GLY A 3 -5.60 -34.85 8.91
N LEU A 4 -5.84 -33.89 9.82
CA LEU A 4 -6.98 -32.98 9.70
C LEU A 4 -6.65 -31.82 8.76
N LEU A 5 -5.44 -31.27 8.84
CA LEU A 5 -4.97 -30.22 7.94
C LEU A 5 -4.88 -30.72 6.49
N GLU A 6 -4.43 -31.96 6.29
CA GLU A 6 -4.44 -32.59 4.96
C GLU A 6 -5.86 -32.72 4.38
N ARG A 7 -6.84 -33.10 5.20
CA ARG A 7 -8.25 -33.14 4.77
C ARG A 7 -8.80 -31.76 4.43
N VAL A 8 -8.43 -30.73 5.20
CA VAL A 8 -8.80 -29.34 4.89
C VAL A 8 -8.18 -28.92 3.57
N ALA A 9 -6.88 -29.16 3.35
CA ALA A 9 -6.20 -28.82 2.10
C ALA A 9 -6.84 -29.53 0.90
N ALA A 10 -7.16 -30.83 1.02
CA ALA A 10 -7.85 -31.57 -0.04
C ALA A 10 -9.24 -30.99 -0.37
N LEU A 11 -10.01 -30.57 0.65
CA LEU A 11 -11.30 -29.91 0.44
C LEU A 11 -11.16 -28.52 -0.18
N GLN A 12 -10.09 -27.78 0.16
CA GLN A 12 -9.79 -26.48 -0.43
C GLN A 12 -9.48 -26.59 -1.93
N ASP A 13 -8.89 -27.69 -2.41
CA ASP A 13 -8.57 -27.84 -3.84
C ASP A 13 -9.76 -28.21 -4.72
N VAL A 14 -10.83 -28.78 -4.16
CA VAL A 14 -12.04 -29.17 -4.92
C VAL A 14 -13.19 -28.19 -4.77
N THR A 15 -13.14 -27.27 -3.80
CA THR A 15 -14.20 -26.28 -3.62
C THR A 15 -14.16 -25.20 -4.72
N PRO A 16 -15.33 -24.72 -5.20
CA PRO A 16 -15.38 -23.57 -6.11
C PRO A 16 -15.09 -22.24 -5.40
N VAL A 17 -14.95 -22.25 -4.08
CA VAL A 17 -14.56 -21.06 -3.30
C VAL A 17 -13.09 -20.75 -3.60
N LEU A 18 -12.80 -19.52 -3.99
CA LEU A 18 -11.45 -19.04 -4.24
C LEU A 18 -10.76 -18.84 -2.90
N ILE A 19 -9.57 -19.40 -2.72
CA ILE A 19 -8.78 -19.23 -1.49
C ILE A 19 -7.36 -18.88 -1.87
N ALA A 20 -6.84 -17.79 -1.32
CA ALA A 20 -5.42 -17.45 -1.43
C ALA A 20 -4.88 -16.89 -0.11
N LEU A 21 -3.66 -17.27 0.22
CA LEU A 21 -2.90 -16.76 1.35
C LEU A 21 -1.73 -15.96 0.82
N TYR A 22 -1.53 -14.77 1.37
CA TYR A 22 -0.42 -13.91 1.01
C TYR A 22 0.40 -13.51 2.23
N ASP A 23 1.71 -13.39 2.04
CA ASP A 23 2.65 -12.93 3.06
C ASP A 23 2.66 -11.40 3.23
N THR A 24 3.56 -10.89 4.06
CA THR A 24 3.73 -9.47 4.39
C THR A 24 4.26 -8.61 3.23
N GLU A 25 4.85 -9.22 2.21
CA GLU A 25 5.35 -8.57 0.98
C GLU A 25 4.31 -8.55 -0.16
N ASP A 26 3.07 -8.94 0.14
CA ASP A 26 2.01 -9.05 -0.85
C ASP A 26 2.21 -10.15 -1.91
N ARG A 27 3.02 -11.16 -1.61
CA ARG A 27 3.23 -12.36 -2.44
C ARG A 27 2.28 -13.47 -2.07
N VAL A 28 1.72 -14.13 -3.08
CA VAL A 28 0.96 -15.37 -2.87
C VAL A 28 1.90 -16.41 -2.28
N ARG A 29 1.47 -17.07 -1.20
CA ARG A 29 2.14 -18.23 -0.60
C ARG A 29 1.33 -19.51 -0.75
N TYR A 30 0.02 -19.37 -0.91
CA TYR A 30 -0.87 -20.46 -1.26
C TYR A 30 -2.04 -19.91 -2.08
N ALA A 31 -2.47 -20.66 -3.09
CA ALA A 31 -3.70 -20.42 -3.81
C ALA A 31 -4.28 -21.76 -4.22
N ASN A 32 -5.55 -22.00 -3.89
CA ASN A 32 -6.23 -23.21 -4.31
C ASN A 32 -6.53 -23.19 -5.82
N ARG A 33 -6.94 -24.34 -6.35
CA ARG A 33 -7.27 -24.51 -7.78
C ARG A 33 -8.24 -23.43 -8.28
N ALA A 34 -9.35 -23.20 -7.58
CA ALA A 34 -10.36 -22.23 -7.99
C ALA A 34 -9.81 -20.79 -8.09
N PHE A 35 -8.97 -20.36 -7.14
CA PHE A 35 -8.32 -19.05 -7.20
C PHE A 35 -7.35 -18.97 -8.38
N ARG A 36 -6.52 -20.00 -8.58
CA ARG A 36 -5.55 -20.05 -9.67
C ARG A 36 -6.23 -20.00 -11.04
N GLU A 37 -7.32 -20.73 -11.23
CA GLU A 37 -8.13 -20.69 -12.45
C GLU A 37 -8.74 -19.29 -12.67
N ALA A 38 -9.34 -18.68 -11.63
CA ALA A 38 -9.99 -17.38 -11.75
C ALA A 38 -9.02 -16.20 -12.01
N PHE A 39 -7.79 -16.30 -11.53
CA PHE A 39 -6.75 -15.27 -11.70
C PHE A 39 -5.61 -15.70 -12.65
N HIS A 40 -5.84 -16.77 -13.42
CA HIS A 40 -4.92 -17.27 -14.45
C HIS A 40 -3.47 -17.44 -13.95
N LEU A 41 -3.33 -18.05 -12.78
CA LEU A 41 -2.06 -18.33 -12.12
C LEU A 41 -1.59 -19.75 -12.46
N SER A 42 -0.31 -19.94 -12.84
CA SER A 42 0.26 -21.28 -12.96
C SER A 42 0.46 -21.93 -11.59
N GLU A 43 0.49 -23.27 -11.52
CA GLU A 43 0.54 -24.04 -10.26
C GLU A 43 1.76 -23.70 -9.39
N ASP A 44 2.94 -23.54 -9.98
CA ASP A 44 4.20 -23.30 -9.26
C ASP A 44 4.56 -21.81 -9.12
N SER A 45 3.64 -20.89 -9.44
CA SER A 45 3.90 -19.46 -9.39
C SER A 45 3.39 -18.82 -8.10
N PHE A 46 4.22 -17.94 -7.53
CA PHE A 46 4.00 -17.20 -6.28
C PHE A 46 4.29 -15.69 -6.45
N PRO A 47 3.61 -15.02 -7.40
CA PRO A 47 3.85 -13.62 -7.68
C PRO A 47 3.20 -12.73 -6.61
N THR A 48 3.57 -11.46 -6.60
CA THR A 48 2.87 -10.41 -5.87
C THR A 48 1.45 -10.22 -6.42
N TRP A 49 0.52 -9.76 -5.58
CA TRP A 49 -0.81 -9.38 -6.02
C TRP A 49 -0.77 -8.38 -7.20
N ALA A 50 0.13 -7.40 -7.14
CA ALA A 50 0.29 -6.40 -8.20
C ALA A 50 0.71 -7.03 -9.54
N GLU A 51 1.60 -8.02 -9.54
CA GLU A 51 1.99 -8.77 -10.74
C GLU A 51 0.82 -9.58 -11.31
N ILE A 52 0.01 -10.23 -10.45
CA ILE A 52 -1.20 -10.96 -10.88
C ILE A 52 -2.15 -10.03 -11.60
N ILE A 53 -2.51 -8.90 -10.97
CA ILE A 53 -3.48 -7.97 -11.52
C ILE A 53 -2.97 -7.33 -12.81
N ARG A 54 -1.68 -6.99 -12.89
CA ARG A 54 -1.06 -6.44 -14.10
C ARG A 54 -1.10 -7.43 -15.27
N LEU A 55 -0.70 -8.68 -15.05
CA LEU A 55 -0.71 -9.71 -16.09
C LEU A 55 -2.14 -10.01 -16.58
N ASN A 56 -3.09 -10.13 -15.64
CA ASN A 56 -4.50 -10.37 -15.97
C ASN A 56 -5.11 -9.22 -16.76
N TYR A 57 -4.82 -7.97 -16.37
CA TYR A 57 -5.27 -6.78 -17.08
C TYR A 57 -4.74 -6.71 -18.52
N GLN A 58 -3.44 -6.96 -18.72
CA GLN A 58 -2.82 -6.98 -20.05
C GLN A 58 -3.46 -8.01 -20.98
N ASN A 59 -3.84 -9.17 -20.43
CA ASN A 59 -4.45 -10.27 -21.16
C ASN A 59 -5.99 -10.20 -21.24
N ARG A 60 -6.61 -9.17 -20.63
CA ARG A 60 -8.08 -9.02 -20.53
C ARG A 60 -8.78 -10.25 -19.95
N GLN A 61 -8.22 -10.75 -18.87
CA GLN A 61 -8.70 -11.93 -18.16
C GLN A 61 -8.76 -11.65 -16.65
N GLY A 62 -9.38 -12.53 -15.85
CA GLY A 62 -9.56 -12.29 -14.42
C GLY A 62 -10.46 -11.08 -14.12
N LEU A 63 -10.03 -10.19 -13.22
CA LEU A 63 -10.79 -9.01 -12.78
C LEU A 63 -10.94 -7.97 -13.89
N ILE A 64 -12.17 -7.51 -14.14
CA ILE A 64 -12.49 -6.37 -15.00
C ILE A 64 -12.10 -5.07 -14.28
N ILE A 65 -11.22 -4.29 -14.91
CA ILE A 65 -10.76 -3.00 -14.40
C ILE A 65 -11.03 -1.93 -15.48
N ASN A 66 -12.08 -1.15 -15.28
CA ASN A 66 -12.43 -0.04 -16.18
C ASN A 66 -11.73 1.25 -15.70
N THR A 67 -10.55 1.52 -16.25
CA THR A 67 -9.77 2.74 -15.93
C THR A 67 -9.10 3.30 -17.19
N ARG A 68 -8.87 4.61 -17.21
CA ARG A 68 -8.07 5.29 -18.27
C ARG A 68 -6.57 5.22 -18.00
N ASP A 69 -6.18 5.03 -16.74
CA ASP A 69 -4.80 4.87 -16.30
C ASP A 69 -4.72 3.66 -15.35
N PHE A 70 -4.13 2.58 -15.84
CA PHE A 70 -4.04 1.32 -15.11
C PHE A 70 -3.04 1.38 -13.96
N GLU A 71 -1.88 2.00 -14.18
CA GLU A 71 -0.82 2.04 -13.16
C GLU A 71 -1.24 2.95 -11.99
N ALA A 72 -1.90 4.07 -12.26
CA ALA A 72 -2.50 4.89 -11.20
C ALA A 72 -3.58 4.12 -10.42
N TRP A 73 -4.43 3.37 -11.11
CA TRP A 73 -5.44 2.54 -10.47
C TRP A 73 -4.81 1.46 -9.58
N LEU A 74 -3.75 0.80 -10.06
CA LEU A 74 -3.06 -0.28 -9.37
C LEU A 74 -2.40 0.21 -8.09
N LEU A 75 -1.68 1.33 -8.15
CA LEU A 75 -1.09 1.99 -6.98
C LEU A 75 -2.16 2.38 -5.95
N SER A 76 -3.27 2.94 -6.42
CA SER A 76 -4.39 3.32 -5.57
C SER A 76 -5.06 2.12 -4.90
N ALA A 77 -5.16 0.99 -5.61
CA ALA A 77 -5.69 -0.24 -5.05
C ALA A 77 -4.72 -0.87 -4.03
N GLN A 78 -3.42 -0.88 -4.33
CA GLN A 78 -2.36 -1.38 -3.45
C GLN A 78 -2.26 -0.58 -2.15
N SER A 79 -2.38 0.75 -2.22
CA SER A 79 -2.31 1.63 -1.04
C SER A 79 -3.43 1.37 -0.01
N ARG A 80 -4.57 0.81 -0.45
CA ARG A 80 -5.73 0.48 0.41
C ARG A 80 -5.81 -1.01 0.77
N ARG A 81 -5.16 -1.88 0.00
CA ARG A 81 -5.16 -3.34 0.23
C ARG A 81 -4.49 -3.66 1.56
N GLY A 82 -5.11 -4.53 2.35
CA GLY A 82 -4.57 -4.97 3.63
C GLY A 82 -4.58 -3.96 4.78
N LYS A 83 -5.19 -2.77 4.58
CA LYS A 83 -5.21 -1.69 5.59
C LYS A 83 -6.35 -1.81 6.60
N GLN A 84 -7.23 -2.79 6.43
CA GLN A 84 -8.35 -3.08 7.32
C GLN A 84 -8.23 -4.54 7.75
N ALA A 85 -8.48 -4.83 9.04
CA ALA A 85 -8.43 -6.20 9.57
C ALA A 85 -9.39 -7.15 8.82
N PHE A 86 -10.52 -6.60 8.35
CA PHE A 86 -11.44 -7.29 7.46
C PHE A 86 -11.98 -6.33 6.42
N ARG A 87 -12.05 -6.78 5.16
CA ARG A 87 -12.66 -6.03 4.06
C ARG A 87 -13.40 -6.97 3.12
N GLY A 88 -14.60 -6.59 2.71
CA GLY A 88 -15.34 -7.23 1.63
C GLY A 88 -15.26 -6.41 0.33
N LEU A 89 -15.11 -7.09 -0.79
CA LEU A 89 -14.96 -6.54 -2.13
C LEU A 89 -15.80 -7.32 -3.12
N GLU A 90 -16.38 -6.62 -4.08
CA GLU A 90 -17.04 -7.24 -5.21
C GLU A 90 -16.14 -7.15 -6.44
N LEU A 91 -15.93 -8.28 -7.09
CA LEU A 91 -15.09 -8.42 -8.26
C LEU A 91 -15.98 -8.81 -9.45
N ASP A 92 -15.97 -7.99 -10.49
CA ASP A 92 -16.60 -8.28 -11.78
C ASP A 92 -15.54 -8.99 -12.64
N MET A 93 -15.78 -10.23 -13.07
CA MET A 93 -14.78 -11.06 -13.74
C MET A 93 -15.06 -11.13 -15.24
N HIS A 94 -14.00 -11.24 -16.06
CA HIS A 94 -14.10 -11.34 -17.51
C HIS A 94 -14.86 -12.58 -18.00
N ASP A 95 -14.93 -13.63 -17.19
CA ASP A 95 -15.71 -14.85 -17.45
C ASP A 95 -17.21 -14.71 -17.11
N GLY A 96 -17.65 -13.52 -16.70
CA GLY A 96 -19.03 -13.19 -16.37
C GLY A 96 -19.42 -13.48 -14.92
N ARG A 97 -18.52 -14.06 -14.11
CA ARG A 97 -18.78 -14.28 -12.68
C ARG A 97 -18.65 -13.00 -11.88
N TRP A 98 -19.43 -12.92 -10.82
CA TRP A 98 -19.30 -11.90 -9.79
C TRP A 98 -18.82 -12.56 -8.51
N ILE A 99 -17.63 -12.20 -8.05
CA ILE A 99 -17.04 -12.78 -6.86
C ILE A 99 -17.18 -11.80 -5.69
N TRP A 100 -17.76 -12.25 -4.59
CA TRP A 100 -17.61 -11.59 -3.29
C TRP A 100 -16.33 -12.09 -2.64
N MET A 101 -15.31 -11.24 -2.62
CA MET A 101 -14.00 -11.50 -2.05
C MET A 101 -13.91 -10.86 -0.66
N THR A 102 -13.53 -11.63 0.34
CA THR A 102 -13.17 -11.11 1.66
C THR A 102 -11.67 -11.20 1.87
N GLU A 103 -11.09 -10.14 2.40
CA GLU A 103 -9.71 -10.05 2.84
C GLU A 103 -9.72 -9.99 4.37
N THR A 104 -9.15 -11.01 5.02
CA THR A 104 -8.86 -11.00 6.46
C THR A 104 -7.37 -10.83 6.64
N VAL A 105 -6.98 -9.81 7.39
CA VAL A 105 -5.58 -9.43 7.59
C VAL A 105 -5.24 -9.64 9.05
N GLU A 106 -4.24 -10.46 9.30
CA GLU A 106 -3.69 -10.57 10.64
C GLU A 106 -2.88 -9.33 10.96
N THR A 107 -2.90 -8.98 12.24
CA THR A 107 -1.67 -8.82 13.01
C THR A 107 -0.46 -8.47 12.16
N ASP A 108 0.41 -9.47 12.06
CA ASP A 108 1.73 -9.53 11.41
C ASP A 108 1.77 -9.12 9.92
N GLY A 109 0.62 -8.96 9.26
CA GLY A 109 0.50 -8.54 7.87
C GLY A 109 0.19 -9.68 6.89
N TRP A 110 0.09 -10.93 7.36
CA TRP A 110 -0.46 -12.02 6.55
C TRP A 110 -1.92 -11.77 6.20
N MET A 111 -2.34 -12.24 5.02
CA MET A 111 -3.71 -12.03 4.55
C MET A 111 -4.29 -13.29 3.94
N LEU A 112 -5.48 -13.66 4.42
CA LEU A 112 -6.34 -14.66 3.80
C LEU A 112 -7.37 -13.96 2.90
N CYS A 113 -7.41 -14.35 1.63
CA CYS A 113 -8.43 -13.98 0.66
C CYS A 113 -9.38 -15.17 0.45
N VAL A 114 -10.68 -14.95 0.60
CA VAL A 114 -11.72 -15.95 0.33
C VAL A 114 -12.77 -15.36 -0.60
N GLY A 115 -13.00 -15.99 -1.75
CA GLY A 115 -13.93 -15.52 -2.78
C GLY A 115 -15.05 -16.49 -3.06
N THR A 116 -16.29 -16.02 -3.02
CA THR A 116 -17.49 -16.83 -3.36
C THR A 116 -18.19 -16.23 -4.57
N ASP A 117 -18.62 -17.08 -5.50
CA ASP A 117 -19.47 -16.67 -6.61
C ASP A 117 -20.85 -16.24 -6.12
N ILE A 118 -21.19 -14.98 -6.34
CA ILE A 118 -22.46 -14.35 -5.99
C ILE A 118 -23.27 -13.93 -7.23
N THR A 119 -22.93 -14.45 -8.41
CA THR A 119 -23.58 -14.10 -9.69
C THR A 119 -25.10 -14.28 -9.60
N ALA A 120 -25.56 -15.37 -8.99
CA ALA A 120 -26.99 -15.66 -8.81
C ALA A 120 -27.70 -14.70 -7.82
N LEU A 121 -26.97 -14.07 -6.89
CA LEU A 121 -27.53 -13.22 -5.84
C LEU A 121 -27.69 -11.75 -6.28
N ARG A 122 -27.20 -11.38 -7.47
CA ARG A 122 -26.90 -9.98 -7.81
C ARG A 122 -27.92 -9.28 -8.71
N GLN A 123 -29.12 -9.83 -8.93
CA GLN A 123 -30.03 -9.35 -9.97
C GLN A 123 -30.53 -7.88 -9.88
N ASN A 124 -30.17 -7.03 -8.88
CA ASN A 124 -30.75 -5.67 -8.78
C ASN A 124 -29.93 -4.52 -8.11
N GLN A 125 -28.59 -4.52 -8.00
CA GLN A 125 -27.87 -3.43 -7.26
C GLN A 125 -26.52 -2.96 -7.83
N ARG A 126 -26.33 -2.91 -9.16
CA ARG A 126 -25.03 -2.55 -9.78
C ARG A 126 -24.61 -1.08 -9.57
N SER A 127 -25.48 -0.10 -9.79
CA SER A 127 -25.11 1.32 -9.81
C SER A 127 -24.82 1.89 -8.41
N LEU A 128 -25.75 1.70 -7.46
CA LEU A 128 -25.64 2.25 -6.10
C LEU A 128 -24.36 1.83 -5.35
N ARG A 129 -23.84 0.63 -5.63
CA ARG A 129 -22.62 0.11 -5.00
C ARG A 129 -21.35 0.65 -5.66
N GLN A 130 -21.34 0.79 -6.98
CA GLN A 130 -20.24 1.43 -7.71
C GLN A 130 -20.07 2.89 -7.28
N ASP A 131 -21.18 3.61 -7.12
CA ASP A 131 -21.16 5.00 -6.66
C ASP A 131 -20.60 5.12 -5.23
N ARG A 132 -20.97 4.21 -4.34
CA ARG A 132 -20.44 4.17 -2.96
C ARG A 132 -18.94 3.89 -2.95
N ASP A 133 -18.46 2.91 -3.72
CA ASP A 133 -17.05 2.57 -3.76
C ASP A 133 -16.22 3.68 -4.41
N LEU A 134 -16.73 4.34 -5.46
CA LEU A 134 -16.15 5.54 -6.04
C LEU A 134 -16.06 6.67 -4.99
N ALA A 135 -17.13 6.91 -4.24
CA ALA A 135 -17.17 7.91 -3.18
C ALA A 135 -16.15 7.61 -2.06
N LEU A 136 -16.02 6.35 -1.64
CA LEU A 136 -15.03 5.94 -0.64
C LEU A 136 -13.59 6.10 -1.14
N ARG A 137 -13.34 5.79 -2.42
CA ARG A 137 -12.01 5.99 -3.02
C ARG A 137 -11.68 7.48 -3.05
N ALA A 138 -12.54 8.33 -3.60
CA ALA A 138 -12.36 9.77 -3.65
C ALA A 138 -12.14 10.38 -2.25
N ALA A 139 -12.83 9.85 -1.24
CA ALA A 139 -12.72 10.29 0.14
C ALA A 139 -11.36 9.96 0.80
N GLN A 140 -10.62 8.97 0.31
CA GLN A 140 -9.44 8.41 1.00
C GLN A 140 -8.13 8.53 0.23
N THR A 141 -8.17 8.92 -1.05
CA THR A 141 -6.97 9.03 -1.89
C THR A 141 -6.63 10.46 -2.25
N ASP A 142 -5.34 10.72 -2.44
CA ASP A 142 -4.84 11.94 -3.07
C ASP A 142 -5.03 11.82 -4.59
N GLU A 143 -5.73 12.78 -5.19
CA GLU A 143 -6.11 12.72 -6.61
C GLU A 143 -4.91 12.78 -7.55
N LEU A 144 -3.85 13.51 -7.16
CA LEU A 144 -2.67 13.68 -7.99
C LEU A 144 -1.82 12.41 -8.07
N THR A 145 -1.57 11.79 -6.92
CA THR A 145 -0.60 10.71 -6.76
C THR A 145 -1.23 9.33 -6.63
N GLY A 146 -2.54 9.24 -6.35
CA GLY A 146 -3.27 7.99 -6.16
C GLY A 146 -3.02 7.28 -4.82
N THR A 147 -2.05 7.75 -4.02
CA THR A 147 -1.78 7.24 -2.67
C THR A 147 -2.85 7.68 -1.66
N SER A 148 -2.75 7.26 -0.41
CA SER A 148 -3.68 7.72 0.64
C SER A 148 -3.57 9.23 0.84
N ASN A 149 -4.68 9.92 1.08
CA ASN A 149 -4.65 11.35 1.42
C ASN A 149 -4.31 11.58 2.91
N ARG A 150 -4.06 12.86 3.25
CA ARG A 150 -3.78 13.32 4.61
C ARG A 150 -4.78 12.76 5.62
N ARG A 151 -6.09 12.90 5.34
CA ARG A 151 -7.15 12.47 6.27
C ARG A 151 -7.04 10.97 6.58
N PHE A 152 -6.83 10.13 5.57
CA PHE A 152 -6.73 8.69 5.76
C PHE A 152 -5.49 8.32 6.58
N VAL A 153 -4.30 8.83 6.22
CA VAL A 153 -3.06 8.43 6.89
C VAL A 153 -3.00 8.92 8.35
N PHE A 154 -3.54 10.10 8.66
CA PHE A 154 -3.67 10.57 10.05
C PHE A 154 -4.68 9.76 10.86
N ALA A 155 -5.82 9.39 10.28
CA ALA A 155 -6.77 8.52 10.96
C ALA A 155 -6.16 7.16 11.30
N ARG A 156 -5.29 6.62 10.43
CA ARG A 156 -4.56 5.37 10.69
C ARG A 156 -3.50 5.53 11.77
N LEU A 157 -2.77 6.64 11.78
CA LEU A 157 -1.83 6.96 12.86
C LEU A 157 -2.55 7.04 14.22
N ALA A 158 -3.68 7.75 14.29
CA ALA A 158 -4.48 7.86 15.51
C ALA A 158 -4.99 6.49 15.97
N ALA A 159 -5.57 5.70 15.05
CA ALA A 159 -6.06 4.37 15.38
C ALA A 159 -4.94 3.43 15.89
N HIS A 160 -3.73 3.52 15.34
CA HIS A 160 -2.58 2.73 15.84
C HIS A 160 -2.11 3.21 17.21
N ALA A 161 -2.05 4.52 17.46
CA ALA A 161 -1.68 5.04 18.77
C ALA A 161 -2.70 4.63 19.86
N GLU A 162 -3.99 4.59 19.53
CA GLU A 162 -5.06 4.21 20.45
C GLU A 162 -5.12 2.70 20.74
N ASN A 163 -4.87 1.86 19.72
CA ASN A 163 -5.04 0.40 19.80
C ASN A 163 -3.72 -0.36 19.90
N VAL A 164 -2.62 0.33 20.22
CA VAL A 164 -1.32 -0.33 20.32
C VAL A 164 -1.35 -1.36 21.44
N ASP A 165 -0.92 -2.58 21.11
CA ASP A 165 -0.72 -3.61 22.12
C ASP A 165 0.50 -3.23 22.96
N LYS A 166 0.28 -2.97 24.25
CA LYS A 166 1.32 -2.53 25.18
C LYS A 166 2.33 -3.64 25.49
N ASP A 167 1.97 -4.88 25.19
CA ASP A 167 2.80 -6.06 25.45
C ASP A 167 3.68 -6.43 24.24
N ILE A 168 3.54 -5.72 23.10
CA ILE A 168 4.35 -5.92 21.88
C ILE A 168 5.39 -4.81 21.73
N GLU A 169 6.67 -5.18 21.81
CA GLU A 169 7.81 -4.31 21.44
C GLU A 169 8.47 -4.76 20.13
N PRO A 170 8.87 -3.85 19.23
CA PRO A 170 8.60 -2.41 19.25
C PRO A 170 7.16 -2.11 18.77
N PRO A 171 6.46 -1.11 19.33
CA PRO A 171 5.04 -0.88 19.03
C PRO A 171 4.80 -0.51 17.57
N PHE A 172 5.37 0.59 17.08
CA PHE A 172 5.41 1.00 15.67
C PHE A 172 6.31 2.23 15.46
N GLY A 173 6.73 2.46 14.23
CA GLY A 173 7.46 3.66 13.81
C GLY A 173 6.68 4.55 12.86
N VAL A 174 7.00 5.83 12.84
CA VAL A 174 6.47 6.82 11.89
C VAL A 174 7.64 7.53 11.23
N SER A 175 7.52 7.75 9.92
CA SER A 175 8.43 8.60 9.18
C SER A 175 7.69 9.69 8.41
N ILE A 176 8.19 10.92 8.47
CA ILE A 176 7.79 12.02 7.58
C ILE A 176 8.90 12.17 6.54
N ILE A 177 8.51 12.19 5.28
CA ILE A 177 9.41 12.22 4.13
C ILE A 177 9.04 13.41 3.26
N ASP A 178 10.04 14.18 2.84
CA ASP A 178 9.85 15.38 2.03
C ASP A 178 10.83 15.37 0.86
N ILE A 179 10.33 15.69 -0.34
CA ILE A 179 11.16 15.78 -1.55
C ILE A 179 11.96 17.08 -1.51
N ASP A 180 13.29 16.94 -1.51
CA ASP A 180 14.20 18.06 -1.37
C ASP A 180 14.11 19.02 -2.55
N LEU A 181 14.11 20.32 -2.25
CA LEU A 181 14.15 21.39 -3.25
C LEU A 181 13.01 21.30 -4.28
N PHE A 182 11.84 20.76 -3.89
CA PHE A 182 10.70 20.56 -4.79
C PHE A 182 10.24 21.83 -5.51
N LYS A 183 10.32 22.99 -4.84
CA LYS A 183 10.09 24.28 -5.49
C LYS A 183 10.99 24.50 -6.70
N GLY A 184 12.27 24.14 -6.62
CA GLY A 184 13.22 24.25 -7.74
C GLY A 184 12.87 23.32 -8.90
N VAL A 185 12.25 22.16 -8.63
CA VAL A 185 11.69 21.30 -9.68
C VAL A 185 10.53 21.99 -10.40
N ASN A 186 9.60 22.58 -9.63
CA ASN A 186 8.49 23.35 -10.21
C ASN A 186 8.99 24.56 -11.00
N ASP A 187 9.99 25.28 -10.49
CA ASP A 187 10.55 26.45 -11.15
C ASP A 187 11.27 26.06 -12.46
N ARG A 188 11.90 24.87 -12.53
CA ARG A 188 12.62 24.38 -13.71
C ARG A 188 11.72 23.71 -14.75
N PHE A 189 10.74 22.91 -14.33
CA PHE A 189 9.94 22.04 -15.21
C PHE A 189 8.43 22.37 -15.19
N GLY A 190 8.04 23.44 -14.49
CA GLY A 190 6.65 23.77 -14.25
C GLY A 190 5.96 22.80 -13.29
N HIS A 191 4.70 23.11 -12.95
CA HIS A 191 3.89 22.27 -12.07
C HIS A 191 3.69 20.84 -12.60
N GLN A 192 3.62 20.66 -13.92
CA GLN A 192 3.54 19.31 -14.50
C GLN A 192 4.79 18.48 -14.23
N GLY A 193 5.97 19.11 -14.19
CA GLY A 193 7.21 18.45 -13.79
C GLY A 193 7.21 18.06 -12.31
N GLY A 194 6.75 18.95 -11.43
CA GLY A 194 6.56 18.61 -10.01
C GLY A 194 5.58 17.45 -9.81
N ASP A 195 4.46 17.47 -10.52
CA ASP A 195 3.46 16.40 -10.51
C ASP A 195 4.06 15.05 -10.95
N ALA A 196 4.92 15.04 -11.97
CA ALA A 196 5.61 13.83 -12.41
C ALA A 196 6.55 13.28 -11.33
N VAL A 197 7.33 14.14 -10.67
CA VAL A 197 8.20 13.75 -9.54
C VAL A 197 7.39 13.18 -8.38
N LEU A 198 6.25 13.78 -8.03
CA LEU A 198 5.38 13.26 -6.96
C LEU A 198 4.83 11.87 -7.30
N ARG A 199 4.39 11.65 -8.54
CA ARG A 199 3.89 10.34 -8.98
C ARG A 199 5.01 9.29 -9.01
N ASP A 200 6.19 9.67 -9.46
CA ASP A 200 7.37 8.81 -9.47
C ASP A 200 7.78 8.40 -8.03
N PHE A 201 7.82 9.37 -7.12
CA PHE A 201 8.12 9.14 -5.71
C PHE A 201 7.11 8.19 -5.04
N VAL A 202 5.82 8.32 -5.35
CA VAL A 202 4.80 7.40 -4.83
C VAL A 202 4.98 5.98 -5.38
N LYS A 203 5.33 5.83 -6.67
CA LYS A 203 5.61 4.52 -7.28
C LYS A 203 6.79 3.83 -6.59
N LEU A 204 7.90 4.54 -6.40
CA LEU A 204 9.08 3.95 -5.77
C LEU A 204 8.83 3.62 -4.28
N ALA A 205 8.06 4.45 -3.56
CA ALA A 205 7.72 4.20 -2.17
C ALA A 205 6.88 2.92 -2.03
N HIS A 206 5.79 2.78 -2.82
CA HIS A 206 4.96 1.57 -2.83
C HIS A 206 5.72 0.30 -3.22
N SER A 207 6.76 0.41 -4.05
CA SER A 207 7.63 -0.72 -4.40
C SER A 207 8.59 -1.16 -3.28
N THR A 208 8.59 -0.46 -2.13
CA THR A 208 9.59 -0.63 -1.07
C THR A 208 8.96 -0.94 0.28
N ILE A 209 7.79 -0.36 0.56
CA ILE A 209 7.04 -0.57 1.80
C ILE A 209 6.31 -1.91 1.80
N ARG A 210 6.03 -2.43 2.99
CA ARG A 210 5.32 -3.69 3.19
C ARG A 210 3.81 -3.45 3.22
N ARG A 211 3.02 -4.51 3.08
CA ARG A 211 1.56 -4.41 3.15
C ARG A 211 1.03 -3.79 4.47
N PRO A 212 1.54 -4.08 5.68
CA PRO A 212 1.03 -3.44 6.88
C PRO A 212 1.35 -1.94 6.97
N ASP A 213 2.29 -1.42 6.18
CA ASP A 213 2.77 -0.03 6.30
C ASP A 213 1.79 0.95 5.64
N TYR A 214 1.39 2.02 6.32
CA TYR A 214 0.46 3.02 5.78
C TYR A 214 1.24 4.18 5.18
N PHE A 215 1.10 4.40 3.88
CA PHE A 215 1.74 5.50 3.17
C PHE A 215 0.70 6.46 2.59
N GLY A 216 0.92 7.75 2.77
CA GLY A 216 0.01 8.79 2.30
C GLY A 216 0.66 10.16 2.14
N ARG A 217 0.07 11.00 1.29
CA ARG A 217 0.52 12.38 1.07
C ARG A 217 -0.13 13.30 2.11
N VAL A 218 0.69 14.08 2.80
CA VAL A 218 0.28 14.97 3.89
C VAL A 218 -0.04 16.38 3.38
N GLY A 219 0.68 16.83 2.35
CA GLY A 219 0.48 18.10 1.66
C GLY A 219 1.74 18.52 0.90
N GLY A 220 1.60 19.24 -0.22
CA GLY A 220 2.76 19.66 -1.02
C GLY A 220 3.61 18.46 -1.44
N GLU A 221 4.88 18.49 -1.07
CA GLU A 221 5.89 17.46 -1.28
C GLU A 221 6.10 16.49 -0.10
N GLU A 222 5.26 16.61 0.94
CA GLU A 222 5.39 15.86 2.19
C GLU A 222 4.50 14.60 2.21
N PHE A 223 5.09 13.50 2.67
CA PHE A 223 4.48 12.20 2.81
C PHE A 223 4.69 11.64 4.22
N MET A 224 3.75 10.81 4.69
CA MET A 224 3.85 10.10 5.95
C MET A 224 3.81 8.59 5.71
N LEU A 225 4.70 7.88 6.39
CA LEU A 225 4.79 6.44 6.44
C LEU A 225 4.62 5.96 7.89
N VAL A 226 3.58 5.18 8.16
CA VAL A 226 3.36 4.51 9.46
C VAL A 226 3.73 3.04 9.30
N MET A 227 4.63 2.52 10.13
CA MET A 227 5.18 1.17 10.05
C MET A 227 4.82 0.39 11.33
N PRO A 228 3.69 -0.34 11.35
CA PRO A 228 3.26 -1.12 12.51
C PRO A 228 4.31 -2.16 12.92
N ARG A 229 4.49 -2.40 14.22
CA ARG A 229 5.42 -3.40 14.78
C ARG A 229 6.83 -3.34 14.19
N THR A 230 7.36 -2.13 14.06
CA THR A 230 8.64 -1.90 13.37
C THR A 230 9.54 -1.08 14.27
N GLY A 231 10.74 -1.61 14.52
CA GLY A 231 11.77 -0.96 15.33
C GLY A 231 12.55 0.09 14.54
N LEU A 232 13.44 0.82 15.23
CA LEU A 232 14.19 1.92 14.61
C LEU A 232 15.06 1.46 13.45
N GLU A 233 15.80 0.36 13.63
CA GLU A 233 16.70 -0.19 12.60
C GLU A 233 15.93 -0.60 11.34
N GLU A 234 14.80 -1.30 11.51
CA GLU A 234 13.97 -1.71 10.39
C GLU A 234 13.28 -0.50 9.72
N CYS A 235 12.81 0.49 10.50
CA CYS A 235 12.29 1.75 9.96
C CYS A 235 13.36 2.46 9.12
N ALA A 236 14.59 2.58 9.64
CA ALA A 236 15.71 3.20 8.95
C ALA A 236 16.09 2.45 7.68
N SER A 237 16.03 1.11 7.68
CA SER A 237 16.25 0.29 6.49
C SER A 237 15.17 0.49 5.42
N ILE A 238 13.88 0.48 5.79
CA ILE A 238 12.77 0.71 4.85
C ILE A 238 12.87 2.11 4.25
N VAL A 239 13.04 3.13 5.08
CA VAL A 239 13.12 4.54 4.66
C VAL A 239 14.41 4.80 3.86
N GLY A 240 15.54 4.22 4.26
CA GLY A 240 16.80 4.31 3.53
C GLY A 240 16.68 3.80 2.09
N ARG A 241 16.02 2.65 1.88
CA ARG A 241 15.75 2.12 0.53
C ARG A 241 14.86 3.05 -0.31
N ILE A 242 13.93 3.79 0.31
CA ILE A 242 13.12 4.81 -0.38
C ILE A 242 14.01 5.97 -0.84
N LEU A 243 14.90 6.45 0.02
CA LEU A 243 15.85 7.54 -0.28
C LEU A 243 16.80 7.14 -1.42
N GLU A 244 17.37 5.93 -1.36
CA GLU A 244 18.25 5.38 -2.39
C GLU A 244 17.55 5.31 -3.75
N LYS A 245 16.36 4.72 -3.81
CA LYS A 245 15.58 4.65 -5.05
C LYS A 245 15.19 6.01 -5.60
N ALA A 246 14.90 6.99 -4.73
CA ALA A 246 14.61 8.35 -5.16
C ALA A 246 15.83 9.00 -5.84
N ALA A 247 17.02 8.86 -5.24
CA ALA A 247 18.27 9.38 -5.79
C ALA A 247 18.65 8.74 -7.13
N GLU A 248 18.33 7.46 -7.31
CA GLU A 248 18.55 6.72 -8.56
C GLU A 248 17.48 7.00 -9.63
N SER A 249 16.33 7.54 -9.25
CA SER A 249 15.23 7.76 -10.19
C SER A 249 15.54 8.85 -11.22
N ARG A 250 15.03 8.66 -12.44
CA ARG A 250 15.09 9.58 -13.58
C ARG A 250 13.68 9.78 -14.13
N PRO A 251 12.88 10.70 -13.55
CA PRO A 251 11.45 10.81 -13.85
C PRO A 251 11.15 11.43 -15.22
N PHE A 252 12.14 12.00 -15.90
CA PHE A 252 11.97 12.71 -17.17
C PHE A 252 12.80 12.05 -18.27
N ALA A 253 12.13 11.49 -19.29
CA ALA A 253 12.82 10.87 -20.43
C ALA A 253 13.68 11.87 -21.22
N ASP A 254 13.20 13.11 -21.36
CA ASP A 254 13.91 14.18 -22.07
C ASP A 254 15.03 14.83 -21.24
N HIS A 255 15.11 14.51 -19.94
CA HIS A 255 16.13 14.97 -19.01
C HIS A 255 16.71 13.81 -18.19
N PRO A 256 17.40 12.85 -18.84
CA PRO A 256 17.90 11.63 -18.18
C PRO A 256 19.00 11.91 -17.15
N GLU A 257 19.56 13.12 -17.12
CA GLU A 257 20.50 13.59 -16.11
C GLU A 257 19.82 14.07 -14.83
N PHE A 258 18.52 14.40 -14.89
CA PHE A 258 17.80 14.93 -13.74
C PHE A 258 17.45 13.84 -12.73
N SER A 259 17.87 14.04 -11.49
CA SER A 259 17.45 13.27 -10.34
C SER A 259 16.94 14.19 -9.24
N TYR A 260 16.23 13.61 -8.26
CA TYR A 260 15.79 14.30 -7.07
C TYR A 260 16.19 13.50 -5.82
N SER A 261 16.26 14.17 -4.67
CA SER A 261 16.48 13.52 -3.39
C SER A 261 15.28 13.75 -2.48
N CYS A 262 15.22 13.01 -1.39
CA CYS A 262 14.31 13.29 -0.30
C CYS A 262 15.03 13.19 1.05
N SER A 263 14.47 13.89 2.02
CA SER A 263 14.88 13.81 3.41
C SER A 263 13.77 13.20 4.24
N ALA A 264 14.16 12.50 5.31
CA ALA A 264 13.20 11.84 6.18
C ALA A 264 13.51 12.06 7.66
N GLY A 265 12.46 12.16 8.47
CA GLY A 265 12.53 12.08 9.91
C GLY A 265 11.84 10.83 10.41
N ILE A 266 12.43 10.12 11.37
CA ILE A 266 11.85 8.91 11.97
C ILE A 266 11.61 9.13 13.46
N ALA A 267 10.46 8.67 13.96
CA ALA A 267 10.15 8.58 15.37
C ALA A 267 9.46 7.25 15.70
N LEU A 268 9.90 6.58 16.76
CA LEU A 268 9.20 5.41 17.31
C LEU A 268 8.13 5.86 18.30
N TYR A 269 6.95 5.24 18.26
CA TYR A 269 5.90 5.50 19.24
C TYR A 269 6.39 5.25 20.67
N LYS A 270 6.02 6.14 21.58
CA LYS A 270 6.22 5.97 23.02
C LYS A 270 4.89 5.70 23.70
N ALA A 271 4.89 4.78 24.67
CA ALA A 271 3.68 4.43 25.41
C ALA A 271 3.02 5.68 26.03
N GLY A 272 1.76 5.94 25.65
CA GLY A 272 0.97 7.09 26.12
C GLY A 272 1.16 8.38 25.32
N GLU A 273 2.01 8.39 24.29
CA GLU A 273 2.20 9.53 23.39
C GLU A 273 1.00 9.65 22.43
N GLY A 274 0.51 10.88 22.22
CA GLY A 274 -0.55 11.14 21.25
C GLY A 274 -0.05 11.08 19.79
N SER A 275 -0.94 10.79 18.84
CA SER A 275 -0.59 10.79 17.40
C SER A 275 0.02 12.10 16.91
N ASN A 276 -0.45 13.25 17.41
CA ASN A 276 0.11 14.56 17.08
C ASN A 276 1.53 14.75 17.63
N GLU A 277 1.78 14.31 18.86
CA GLU A 277 3.11 14.40 19.48
C GLU A 277 4.12 13.56 18.69
N LEU A 278 3.74 12.33 18.34
CA LEU A 278 4.56 11.44 17.53
C LEU A 278 4.86 12.03 16.14
N TYR A 279 3.85 12.58 15.46
CA TYR A 279 4.03 13.29 14.19
C TYR A 279 5.02 14.45 14.33
N HIS A 280 4.88 15.29 15.38
CA HIS A 280 5.79 16.41 15.62
C HIS A 280 7.22 15.98 15.91
N ARG A 281 7.46 14.82 16.56
CA ARG A 281 8.83 14.32 16.75
C ARG A 281 9.45 13.85 15.44
N ALA A 282 8.68 13.18 14.59
CA ALA A 282 9.14 12.77 13.27
C ALA A 282 9.41 14.00 12.37
N ASP A 283 8.54 15.02 12.41
CA ASP A 283 8.73 16.29 11.71
C ASP A 283 9.98 17.05 12.19
N ARG A 284 10.24 17.10 13.50
CA ARG A 284 11.48 17.68 14.04
C ARG A 284 12.72 16.92 13.56
N ALA A 285 12.66 15.60 13.45
CA ALA A 285 13.76 14.81 12.90
C ALA A 285 13.95 15.12 11.40
N LEU A 286 12.88 15.27 10.63
CA LEU A 286 12.95 15.68 9.22
C LEU A 286 13.60 17.05 9.07
N TYR A 287 13.25 17.99 9.95
CA TYR A 287 13.87 19.31 9.98
C TYR A 287 15.39 19.22 10.19
N LEU A 288 15.85 18.35 11.11
CA LEU A 288 17.28 18.08 11.30
C LEU A 288 17.92 17.49 10.04
N ALA A 289 17.24 16.57 9.35
CA ALA A 289 17.75 15.99 8.11
C ALA A 289 17.97 17.08 7.04
N LYS A 290 17.02 18.02 6.91
CA LYS A 290 17.14 19.16 5.99
C LYS A 290 18.25 20.13 6.40
N GLN A 291 18.47 20.35 7.69
CA GLN A 291 19.59 21.17 8.19
C GLN A 291 20.96 20.50 8.00
N ASN A 292 21.03 19.18 8.17
CA ASN A 292 22.25 18.38 8.10
C ASN A 292 22.65 17.98 6.66
N GLY A 293 22.21 18.76 5.67
CA GLY A 293 22.64 18.62 4.28
C GLY A 293 21.64 17.94 3.34
N ARG A 294 20.42 17.60 3.79
CA ARG A 294 19.39 16.92 2.99
C ARG A 294 19.80 15.52 2.50
N ALA A 295 18.98 14.87 1.67
CA ALA A 295 19.25 13.55 1.10
C ALA A 295 19.61 12.48 2.15
N ARG A 296 18.98 12.57 3.33
CA ARG A 296 19.29 11.75 4.49
C ARG A 296 18.07 11.56 5.37
N LEU A 297 18.13 10.52 6.19
CA LEU A 297 17.20 10.31 7.28
C LEU A 297 17.84 10.70 8.61
N GLU A 298 17.03 11.20 9.54
CA GLU A 298 17.43 11.50 10.92
C GLU A 298 16.38 10.94 11.87
N TRP A 299 16.79 10.70 13.11
CA TRP A 299 15.88 10.37 14.21
C TRP A 299 16.38 11.07 15.48
N ILE A 300 15.46 11.46 16.34
CA ILE A 300 15.83 12.06 17.63
C ILE A 300 15.89 10.93 18.66
N VAL A 301 17.12 10.58 19.06
CA VAL A 301 17.34 9.73 20.23
C VAL A 301 16.93 10.52 21.46
N ASN A 302 16.06 9.92 22.27
CA ASN A 302 15.67 10.46 23.56
C ASN A 302 16.64 9.99 24.63
#